data_AF-A0A8T5T4H8-F1
#
_entry.id   AF-A0A8T5T4H8-F1
#
_cell.length_a   1.000
_cell.length_b   1.000
_cell.length_c   1.000
_cell.angle_alpha   90.00
_cell.angle_beta   90.00
_cell.angle_gamma   90.00
#
_symmetry.space_group_name_H-M   'P 1'
#
loop_
_entity.id
_entity.type
_entity.pdbx_description
1 polymer ?
#
loop_
_entity_poly.entity_id
_entity_poly.type
_entity_poly.pdbx_seq_one_letter_code
_entity_poly.pdbx_strand_id
1 'polypeptide(L)' 'MILSIMQINEFEIPSITLWTLAWIFLLIGIFSVVVLILYTKYGRELSMKLTVLSIVFSSVFLGFATHFFLSSIGI' A
#
# COMPACT_ATOMS: atom_id res chain seq x y z
N MET A 1 -26.93 27.75 -3.17
CA MET A 1 -27.17 26.41 -2.61
C MET A 1 -26.98 25.31 -3.64
N ILE A 2 -27.61 25.37 -4.83
CA ILE A 2 -27.38 24.38 -5.91
C ILE A 2 -25.94 24.43 -6.46
N LEU A 3 -25.36 25.63 -6.58
CA LEU A 3 -23.95 25.82 -6.98
C LEU A 3 -22.94 25.19 -6.02
N SER A 4 -23.22 25.16 -4.70
CA SER A 4 -22.31 24.48 -3.76
C SER A 4 -22.45 22.96 -3.82
N ILE A 5 -23.61 22.44 -4.24
CA ILE A 5 -23.80 20.99 -4.46
C ILE A 5 -23.06 20.53 -5.72
N MET A 6 -23.03 21.35 -6.78
CA MET A 6 -22.23 21.04 -7.97
C MET A 6 -20.74 21.05 -7.71
N GLN A 7 -20.27 21.91 -6.79
CA GLN A 7 -18.86 21.96 -6.39
C GLN A 7 -18.42 20.75 -5.55
N ILE A 8 -19.35 20.07 -4.86
CA ILE A 8 -19.10 18.82 -4.13
C ILE A 8 -18.96 17.61 -5.09
N ASN A 9 -19.49 17.72 -6.30
CA ASN A 9 -19.41 16.68 -7.33
C ASN A 9 -18.14 16.74 -8.19
N GLU A 10 -17.21 17.65 -7.91
CA GLU A 10 -15.82 17.54 -8.38
C GLU A 10 -15.09 16.49 -7.53
N PHE A 11 -15.64 15.27 -7.44
CA PHE A 11 -14.87 14.11 -7.04
C PHE A 11 -13.81 13.97 -8.12
N GLU A 12 -12.63 14.56 -7.87
CA GLU A 12 -11.50 14.53 -8.77
C GLU A 12 -11.34 13.09 -9.22
N ILE A 13 -11.44 12.87 -10.53
CA ILE A 13 -11.30 11.53 -11.11
C ILE A 13 -9.99 10.97 -10.55
N PRO A 14 -10.00 9.79 -9.89
CA PRO A 14 -8.81 9.25 -9.27
C PRO A 14 -7.70 9.23 -10.32
N SER A 15 -6.58 9.89 -10.03
CA SER A 15 -5.45 9.90 -10.94
C SER A 15 -5.12 8.45 -11.31
N ILE A 16 -5.29 8.11 -12.59
CA ILE A 16 -5.15 6.73 -13.07
C ILE A 16 -3.75 6.17 -12.72
N THR A 17 -2.77 7.06 -12.65
CA THR A 17 -1.40 6.79 -12.25
C THR A 17 -1.31 6.44 -10.77
N LEU A 18 -1.91 7.24 -9.87
CA LEU A 18 -1.93 6.96 -8.43
C LEU A 18 -2.69 5.66 -8.13
N TRP A 19 -3.82 5.45 -8.80
CA TRP A 19 -4.62 4.23 -8.65
C TRP A 19 -3.81 3.00 -9.05
N THR A 20 -3.12 3.06 -10.19
CA THR A 20 -2.28 1.95 -10.69
C THR A 20 -1.09 1.69 -9.75
N LEU A 21 -0.42 2.75 -9.28
CA LEU A 21 0.67 2.63 -8.31
C LEU A 21 0.20 2.01 -6.99
N ALA A 22 -0.98 2.39 -6.49
CA ALA A 22 -1.55 1.82 -5.27
C ALA A 22 -1.69 0.30 -5.37
N TRP A 23 -2.22 -0.21 -6.48
CA TRP A 23 -2.35 -1.66 -6.73
C TRP A 23 -1.00 -2.36 -6.85
N ILE A 24 -0.04 -1.78 -7.56
CA ILE A 24 1.31 -2.36 -7.69
C ILE A 24 1.97 -2.48 -6.32
N PHE A 25 1.96 -1.40 -5.53
CA PHE A 25 2.54 -1.39 -4.18
C PHE A 25 1.81 -2.35 -3.24
N LEU A 26 0.48 -2.47 -3.35
CA LEU A 26 -0.30 -3.40 -2.56
C LEU A 26 0.10 -4.86 -2.84
N LEU A 27 0.19 -5.24 -4.12
CA LEU A 27 0.55 -6.61 -4.51
C LEU A 27 1.97 -6.97 -4.04
N ILE A 28 2.93 -6.05 -4.21
CA ILE A 28 4.31 -6.23 -3.73
C ILE A 28 4.32 -6.34 -2.19
N GLY A 29 3.57 -5.47 -1.50
CA GLY A 29 3.47 -5.48 -0.04
C GLY A 29 2.90 -6.79 0.50
N ILE A 30 1.79 -7.27 -0.08
CA ILE A 30 1.18 -8.56 0.27
C ILE A 30 2.16 -9.71 0.02
N PHE A 31 2.81 -9.74 -1.15
CA PHE A 31 3.79 -10.77 -1.46
C PHE A 31 4.95 -10.76 -0.45
N SER A 32 5.46 -9.59 -0.10
CA SER A 32 6.51 -9.43 0.91
C SER A 32 6.08 -9.95 2.30
N VAL A 33 4.84 -9.68 2.71
CA VAL A 33 4.27 -10.23 3.95
C VAL A 33 4.17 -11.75 3.89
N VAL A 34 3.73 -12.32 2.76
CA VAL A 34 3.69 -13.78 2.59
C VAL A 34 5.09 -14.38 2.74
N VAL A 35 6.10 -13.78 2.11
CA VAL A 35 7.50 -14.23 2.28
C VAL A 35 7.94 -14.13 3.74
N LEU A 36 7.62 -13.04 4.45
CA LEU A 36 7.92 -12.88 5.87
C LEU A 36 7.24 -13.96 6.73
N ILE A 37 5.97 -14.29 6.46
CA ILE A 37 5.23 -15.34 7.17
C ILE A 37 5.86 -16.71 6.91
N LEU A 38 6.19 -17.03 5.66
CA LEU A 38 6.87 -18.28 5.34
C LEU A 38 8.25 -18.34 6.02
N TYR A 39 8.98 -17.24 6.02
CA TYR A 39 10.29 -17.14 6.64
C TYR A 39 10.22 -17.34 8.16
N THR A 40 9.29 -16.66 8.84
CA THR A 40 9.12 -16.80 10.29
C THR A 40 8.61 -18.18 10.70
N LYS A 41 7.81 -18.84 9.86
CA LYS A 41 7.26 -20.17 10.12
C LYS A 41 8.27 -21.30 9.87
N TYR A 42 9.00 -21.23 8.76
CA TYR A 42 9.86 -22.34 8.29
C TYR A 42 11.36 -22.07 8.46
N GLY A 43 11.78 -20.81 8.50
CA GLY A 43 13.19 -20.38 8.58
C GLY A 43 13.66 -20.10 10.01
N ARG A 44 13.36 -20.99 10.97
CA ARG A 44 13.60 -20.74 12.42
C ARG A 44 15.05 -20.42 12.80
N GLU A 45 16.02 -20.77 11.95
CA GLU A 45 17.46 -20.55 12.18
C GLU A 45 18.06 -19.43 11.32
N LEU A 46 17.23 -18.76 10.54
CA LEU A 46 17.64 -17.89 9.46
C LEU A 46 17.75 -16.44 10.00
N SER A 47 18.82 -15.74 9.60
CA SER A 47 19.34 -14.52 10.25
C SER A 47 18.27 -13.48 10.65
N MET A 48 18.33 -13.02 11.91
CA MET A 48 17.47 -11.94 12.44
C MET A 48 17.52 -10.65 11.60
N LYS A 49 18.64 -10.39 10.91
CA LYS A 49 18.80 -9.23 10.01
C LYS A 49 17.85 -9.28 8.81
N LEU A 50 17.64 -10.46 8.23
CA LEU A 50 16.72 -10.67 7.10
C LEU A 50 15.28 -10.47 7.53
N THR A 51 14.91 -10.91 8.74
CA THR A 51 13.57 -10.67 9.29
C THR A 51 13.27 -9.19 9.42
N VAL A 52 14.20 -8.43 10.01
CA VAL A 52 14.05 -6.97 10.16
C VAL A 52 13.93 -6.29 8.81
N LEU A 53 14.76 -6.68 7.84
CA LEU A 53 14.70 -6.13 6.48
C LEU A 53 13.36 -6.41 5.82
N SER A 54 12.86 -7.65 5.92
CA SER A 54 11.56 -8.04 5.37
C SER A 54 10.38 -7.33 6.04
N ILE A 55 10.46 -7.05 7.35
CA ILE A 55 9.46 -6.24 8.07
C ILE A 55 9.45 -4.82 7.54
N VAL A 56 10.62 -4.17 7.45
CA VAL A 56 10.74 -2.79 6.94
C VAL A 56 10.23 -2.71 5.51
N PHE A 57 10.64 -3.64 4.65
CA PHE A 57 10.20 -3.69 3.26
C PHE A 57 8.67 -3.83 3.18
N SER A 58 8.10 -4.83 3.85
CA SER A 58 6.64 -5.06 3.87
C SER A 58 5.88 -3.82 4.36
N SER A 59 6.34 -3.20 5.44
CA SER A 59 5.72 -2.01 6.03
C SER A 59 5.76 -0.81 5.09
N VAL A 60 6.87 -0.60 4.39
CA VAL A 60 7.02 0.52 3.45
C VAL A 60 6.07 0.34 2.27
N PHE A 61 6.05 -0.84 1.64
CA PHE A 61 5.20 -1.07 0.46
C PHE A 61 3.71 -1.00 0.81
N LEU A 62 3.29 -1.58 1.93
CA LEU A 62 1.90 -1.47 2.38
C LEU A 62 1.54 -0.04 2.77
N GLY A 63 2.43 0.68 3.46
CA GLY A 63 2.20 2.09 3.83
C GLY A 63 2.02 2.98 2.61
N PHE A 64 2.87 2.84 1.58
CA PHE A 64 2.71 3.57 0.32
C PHE A 64 1.47 3.15 -0.45
N ALA A 65 1.11 1.87 -0.46
CA ALA A 65 -0.14 1.41 -1.07
C ALA A 65 -1.35 2.12 -0.43
N THR A 66 -1.43 2.12 0.90
CA THR A 66 -2.48 2.81 1.65
C THR A 66 -2.47 4.31 1.38
N HIS A 67 -1.30 4.94 1.38
CA HIS A 67 -1.17 6.36 1.08
C HIS A 67 -1.67 6.71 -0.32
N PHE A 68 -1.32 5.93 -1.34
CA PHE A 68 -1.79 6.16 -2.71
C PHE A 68 -3.29 5.90 -2.87
N PHE A 69 -3.85 4.90 -2.17
CA PHE A 69 -5.31 4.69 -2.15
C PHE A 69 -6.03 5.90 -1.53
N LEU A 70 -5.58 6.38 -0.38
CA LEU A 70 -6.17 7.55 0.28
C LEU A 70 -6.04 8.80 -0.60
N SER A 71 -4.84 9.07 -1.12
CA SER A 71 -4.60 10.20 -2.01
C SER A 71 -5.45 10.12 -3.30
N SER A 72 -5.72 8.92 -3.82
CA SER A 72 -6.56 8.74 -5.01
C SER A 72 -8.05 9.06 -4.79
N ILE A 73 -8.50 9.08 -3.53
CA ILE A 73 -9.87 9.46 -3.14
C ILE A 73 -9.93 10.85 -2.48
N GLY A 74 -8.84 11.60 -2.53
CA GLY A 74 -8.76 12.98 -2.02
C GLY A 74 -8.61 13.09 -0.49
N ILE A 75 -8.12 12.04 0.19
CA ILE A 75 -7.83 12.02 1.64
C ILE A 75 -6.32 11.99 1.86
#